data_AF-A0A2G8KZN9-F1
#
_entry.id   AF-A0A2G8KZN9-F1
#
_cell.length_a   1.000
_cell.length_b   1.000
_cell.length_c   1.000
_cell.angle_alpha   90.00
_cell.angle_beta   90.00
_cell.angle_gamma   90.00
#
_symmetry.space_group_name_H-M   'P 1'
#
loop_
_entity.id
_entity.type
_entity.pdbx_description
1 polymer ?
#
loop_
_entity_poly.entity_id
_entity_poly.type
_entity_poly.pdbx_seq_one_letter_code
_entity_poly.pdbx_strand_id
1 'polypeptide(L)'
;MLGKCRKEVKLSSPDYYKTAQEDAIKDFLLRIQHYEDNYETIDEELDKHLSFIKIMNVNSKFLVNNITGHLQSRVVYYLMNIHIMPRTIYLTRDWGNASLSPAGKKYASALAEYMSKQNLVDLKVWTSRLNRTIETAEKIDAPIEQWKALDELDAGVCDSMTYQEIQEKHPEEFALRDQDKFHYRYPMGESYEDLVARLEPVTMELERQRNVLVICHQGVMRCLLAYFLDKKSEELPYLKCPLHTVIKLKPVAYGCLIETVPLDVPAVDTHRPKPEVSADHCLNYNFCL
;
A
#
# COMPACT_ATOMS: atom_id res chain seq x y z
N MET A 1 26.06 -9.42 6.97
CA MET A 1 24.80 -8.80 6.45
C MET A 1 24.64 -7.34 6.88
N LEU A 2 24.86 -6.98 8.16
CA LEU A 2 24.82 -5.59 8.69
C LEU A 2 25.59 -4.55 7.87
N GLY A 3 26.71 -4.94 7.25
CA GLY A 3 27.55 -4.04 6.45
C GLY A 3 27.05 -3.72 5.04
N LYS A 4 26.09 -4.46 4.45
CA LYS A 4 25.64 -4.23 3.06
C LYS A 4 24.58 -3.13 2.97
N CYS A 5 23.41 -3.33 3.61
CA CYS A 5 22.32 -2.35 3.56
C CYS A 5 22.71 -1.00 4.16
N ARG A 6 23.48 -0.99 5.25
CA ARG A 6 23.90 0.25 5.92
C ARG A 6 24.88 1.07 5.08
N LYS A 7 25.75 0.41 4.29
CA LYS A 7 26.65 1.07 3.34
C LYS A 7 25.88 1.58 2.12
N GLU A 8 24.99 0.78 1.53
CA GLU A 8 24.21 1.18 0.35
C GLU A 8 23.39 2.45 0.59
N VAL A 9 22.73 2.56 1.76
CA VAL A 9 21.91 3.74 2.10
C VAL A 9 22.76 4.97 2.43
N LYS A 10 23.90 4.79 3.12
CA LYS A 10 24.76 5.93 3.48
C LYS A 10 25.61 6.43 2.31
N LEU A 11 26.02 5.57 1.40
CA LEU A 11 26.74 5.97 0.19
C LEU A 11 25.83 6.67 -0.83
N SER A 12 24.52 6.44 -0.76
CA SER A 12 23.51 7.20 -1.51
C SER A 12 23.00 8.44 -0.76
N SER A 13 23.54 8.73 0.43
CA SER A 13 23.19 9.92 1.22
C SER A 13 23.71 11.20 0.55
N PRO A 14 22.99 12.33 0.66
CA PRO A 14 23.50 13.64 0.25
C PRO A 14 24.87 13.99 0.84
N ASP A 15 25.19 13.47 2.03
CA ASP A 15 26.48 13.66 2.73
C ASP A 15 27.71 13.28 1.88
N TYR A 16 27.56 12.31 0.97
CA TYR A 16 28.67 11.75 0.18
C TYR A 16 28.48 11.92 -1.34
N TYR A 17 27.55 12.77 -1.79
CA TYR A 17 27.16 12.92 -3.20
C TYR A 17 28.33 13.21 -4.18
N LYS A 18 29.41 13.85 -3.71
CA LYS A 18 30.60 14.18 -4.52
C LYS A 18 31.87 13.42 -4.12
N THR A 19 31.76 12.48 -3.18
CA THR A 19 32.92 11.80 -2.60
C THR A 19 33.11 10.45 -3.27
N ALA A 20 34.36 10.06 -3.54
CA ALA A 20 34.65 8.73 -4.05
C ALA A 20 34.17 7.67 -3.04
N GLN A 21 33.61 6.57 -3.54
CA GLN A 21 32.95 5.56 -2.71
C GLN A 21 33.87 4.99 -1.62
N GLU A 22 35.15 4.79 -1.94
CA GLU A 22 36.15 4.28 -0.99
C GLU A 22 36.41 5.25 0.17
N ASP A 23 36.52 6.54 -0.12
CA ASP A 23 36.78 7.57 0.88
C ASP A 23 35.53 7.83 1.74
N ALA A 24 34.35 7.77 1.13
CA ALA A 24 33.07 7.84 1.85
C ALA A 24 32.91 6.67 2.84
N ILE A 25 33.32 5.44 2.46
CA ILE A 25 33.28 4.30 3.38
C ILE A 25 34.26 4.50 4.55
N LYS A 26 35.47 4.99 4.29
CA LYS A 26 36.48 5.23 5.33
C LYS A 26 36.00 6.29 6.33
N ASP A 27 35.56 7.44 5.84
CA ASP A 27 35.01 8.51 6.66
C ASP A 27 33.81 8.03 7.49
N PHE A 28 32.90 7.27 6.88
CA PHE A 28 31.74 6.74 7.57
C PHE A 28 32.12 5.76 8.71
N LEU A 29 33.15 4.92 8.51
CA LEU A 29 33.64 4.02 9.55
C LEU A 29 34.31 4.79 10.70
N LEU A 30 35.09 5.83 10.40
CA LEU A 30 35.68 6.70 11.43
C LEU A 30 34.59 7.40 12.25
N ARG A 31 33.53 7.86 11.59
CA ARG A 31 32.38 8.46 12.29
C ARG A 31 31.69 7.47 13.22
N ILE A 32 31.57 6.20 12.84
CA ILE A 32 31.02 5.16 13.72
C ILE A 32 31.90 4.99 14.95
N GLN A 33 33.22 4.86 14.79
CA GLN A 33 34.15 4.73 15.91
C GLN A 33 34.03 5.91 16.89
N HIS A 34 33.89 7.13 16.37
CA HIS A 34 33.70 8.31 17.21
C HIS A 34 32.43 8.25 18.07
N TYR A 35 31.34 7.68 17.55
CA TYR A 35 30.13 7.46 18.35
C TYR A 35 30.31 6.29 19.34
N GLU A 36 31.06 5.24 18.98
CA GLU A 36 31.32 4.10 19.88
C GLU A 36 32.05 4.52 21.16
N ASP A 37 32.94 5.52 21.09
CA ASP A 37 33.69 6.02 22.26
C ASP A 37 32.78 6.59 23.37
N ASN A 38 31.59 7.08 23.02
CA ASN A 38 30.69 7.78 23.95
C ASN A 38 29.27 7.17 24.01
N TYR A 39 29.02 6.07 23.28
CA TYR A 39 27.66 5.53 23.18
C TYR A 39 27.30 4.70 24.41
N GLU A 40 26.36 5.20 25.20
CA GLU A 40 25.71 4.48 26.29
C GLU A 40 24.38 3.90 25.78
N THR A 41 24.23 2.58 25.83
CA THR A 41 23.00 1.91 25.38
C THR A 41 21.95 1.93 26.48
N ILE A 42 20.66 1.95 26.09
CA ILE A 42 19.55 1.77 27.02
C ILE A 42 19.75 0.48 27.84
N ASP A 43 19.64 0.62 29.15
CA ASP A 43 19.85 -0.41 30.17
C ASP A 43 18.52 -0.80 30.85
N GLU A 44 18.31 -2.09 31.07
CA GLU A 44 17.04 -2.62 31.60
C GLU A 44 16.78 -2.20 33.06
N GLU A 45 17.83 -2.03 33.86
CA GLU A 45 17.71 -1.76 35.29
C GLU A 45 17.76 -0.25 35.58
N LEU A 46 18.70 0.46 34.96
CA LEU A 46 18.86 1.91 35.13
C LEU A 46 17.69 2.67 34.48
N ASP A 47 17.25 2.24 33.30
CA ASP A 47 16.20 2.91 32.51
C ASP A 47 14.82 2.25 32.65
N LYS A 48 14.60 1.43 33.68
CA LYS A 48 13.34 0.68 33.88
C LYS A 48 12.07 1.52 33.87
N HIS A 49 12.18 2.81 34.15
CA HIS A 49 11.07 3.76 34.19
C HIS A 49 10.69 4.31 32.80
N LEU A 50 11.55 4.16 31.79
CA LEU A 50 11.34 4.67 30.44
C LEU A 50 10.56 3.67 29.57
N SER A 51 9.70 4.19 28.69
CA SER A 51 9.03 3.40 27.66
C SER A 51 9.92 3.28 26.42
N PHE A 52 10.34 2.07 26.07
CA PHE A 52 11.20 1.87 24.89
C PHE A 52 11.06 0.50 24.24
N ILE A 53 11.51 0.42 22.99
CA ILE A 53 11.77 -0.82 22.26
C ILE A 53 13.21 -0.82 21.76
N LYS A 54 13.97 -1.85 22.10
CA LYS A 54 15.33 -2.08 21.64
C LYS A 54 15.34 -3.26 20.67
N ILE A 55 15.62 -2.96 19.40
CA ILE A 55 15.69 -3.93 18.31
C ILE A 55 17.14 -4.37 18.14
N MET A 56 17.41 -5.66 18.33
CA MET A 56 18.76 -6.22 18.27
C MET A 56 18.91 -7.14 17.07
N ASN A 57 20.03 -6.99 16.36
CA ASN A 57 20.43 -7.83 15.24
C ASN A 57 19.33 -7.96 14.16
N VAL A 58 18.79 -6.83 13.69
CA VAL A 58 17.82 -6.78 12.58
C VAL A 58 16.64 -7.72 12.83
N ASN A 59 15.89 -7.44 13.90
CA ASN A 59 14.69 -8.18 14.31
C ASN A 59 14.93 -9.61 14.82
N SER A 60 16.18 -10.00 15.15
CA SER A 60 16.45 -11.29 15.81
C SER A 60 16.00 -11.33 17.27
N LYS A 61 16.09 -10.21 17.99
CA LYS A 61 15.65 -10.09 19.39
C LYS A 61 15.07 -8.71 19.64
N PHE A 62 13.98 -8.66 20.40
CA PHE A 62 13.34 -7.43 20.85
C PHE A 62 13.38 -7.39 22.38
N LEU A 63 13.65 -6.21 22.92
CA LEU A 63 13.46 -5.89 24.32
C LEU A 63 12.48 -4.72 24.39
N VAL A 64 11.40 -4.89 25.14
CA VAL A 64 10.30 -3.95 25.21
C VAL A 64 10.05 -3.64 26.68
N ASN A 65 10.08 -2.36 27.04
CA ASN A 65 9.92 -1.93 28.44
C ASN A 65 8.85 -0.86 28.58
N ASN A 66 8.08 -0.96 29.67
CA ASN A 66 7.09 0.02 30.13
C ASN A 66 6.14 0.57 29.02
N ILE A 67 5.61 -0.32 28.18
CA ILE A 67 4.66 0.07 27.12
C ILE A 67 3.28 0.31 27.73
N THR A 68 2.83 1.56 27.64
CA THR A 68 1.55 2.01 28.19
C THR A 68 0.65 2.52 27.06
N GLY A 69 -0.59 2.02 27.04
CA GLY A 69 -1.60 2.44 26.09
C GLY A 69 -1.50 1.83 24.69
N HIS A 70 -2.56 2.02 23.93
CA HIS A 70 -2.79 1.36 22.64
C HIS A 70 -1.73 1.73 21.58
N LEU A 71 -1.40 3.01 21.44
CA LEU A 71 -0.50 3.49 20.38
C LEU A 71 0.90 2.88 20.50
N GLN A 72 1.45 2.83 21.72
CA GLN A 72 2.79 2.27 21.93
C GLN A 72 2.82 0.77 21.62
N SER A 73 1.78 0.02 22.03
CA SER A 73 1.65 -1.40 21.68
C SER A 73 1.56 -1.63 20.17
N ARG A 74 0.87 -0.74 19.44
CA ARG A 74 0.75 -0.78 17.98
C ARG A 74 2.08 -0.50 17.28
N VAL A 75 2.87 0.46 17.79
CA VAL A 75 4.21 0.73 17.27
C VAL A 75 5.13 -0.48 17.47
N VAL A 76 5.10 -1.10 18.65
CA VAL A 76 5.85 -2.34 18.93
C VAL A 76 5.43 -3.45 17.97
N TYR A 77 4.11 -3.67 17.81
CA TYR A 77 3.58 -4.66 16.88
C TYR A 77 4.06 -4.43 15.45
N TYR A 78 4.01 -3.18 14.95
CA TYR A 78 4.51 -2.85 13.63
C TYR A 78 6.01 -3.16 13.47
N LEU A 79 6.84 -2.69 14.41
CA LEU A 79 8.29 -2.89 14.38
C LEU A 79 8.70 -4.37 14.45
N MET A 80 7.89 -5.21 15.09
CA MET A 80 8.11 -6.66 15.16
C MET A 80 7.80 -7.39 13.84
N ASN A 81 6.96 -6.82 12.98
CA ASN A 81 6.50 -7.48 11.75
C ASN A 81 7.22 -7.01 10.47
N ILE A 82 7.86 -5.84 10.48
CA ILE A 82 8.62 -5.34 9.33
C ILE A 82 9.93 -6.11 9.14
N HIS A 83 10.49 -6.06 7.93
CA HIS A 83 11.84 -6.56 7.67
C HIS A 83 12.55 -5.76 6.57
N ILE A 84 13.89 -5.84 6.55
CA ILE A 84 14.73 -5.13 5.57
C ILE A 84 15.15 -5.99 4.36
N MET A 85 14.74 -7.26 4.31
CA MET A 85 15.06 -8.13 3.18
C MET A 85 14.48 -7.55 1.87
N PRO A 86 15.26 -7.50 0.77
CA PRO A 86 14.77 -7.06 -0.53
C PRO A 86 13.55 -7.89 -0.95
N ARG A 87 12.51 -7.19 -1.39
CA ARG A 87 11.24 -7.80 -1.81
C ARG A 87 10.56 -6.98 -2.88
N THR A 88 9.64 -7.60 -3.60
CA THR A 88 8.80 -6.93 -4.59
C THR A 88 7.33 -7.24 -4.33
N ILE A 89 6.52 -6.21 -4.24
CA ILE A 89 5.07 -6.32 -4.15
C ILE A 89 4.49 -5.97 -5.51
N TYR A 90 3.60 -6.79 -6.03
CA TYR A 90 2.91 -6.57 -7.29
C TYR A 90 1.44 -6.30 -6.98
N LEU A 91 0.91 -5.20 -7.48
CA LEU A 91 -0.49 -4.85 -7.37
C LEU A 91 -1.11 -4.86 -8.77
N THR A 92 -2.27 -5.48 -8.89
CA THR A 92 -3.14 -5.34 -10.06
C THR A 92 -4.60 -5.38 -9.62
N ARG A 93 -5.48 -4.93 -10.51
CA ARG A 93 -6.91 -4.89 -10.24
C ARG A 93 -7.74 -5.55 -11.31
N ASP A 94 -8.92 -5.96 -10.88
CA ASP A 94 -10.07 -6.26 -11.72
C ASP A 94 -11.18 -5.21 -11.51
N TRP A 95 -12.30 -5.35 -12.20
CA TRP A 95 -13.48 -4.48 -12.03
C TRP A 95 -14.76 -5.29 -11.81
N GLY A 96 -15.31 -5.20 -10.59
CA GLY A 96 -16.66 -5.67 -10.23
C GLY A 96 -16.71 -7.14 -9.80
N ASN A 97 -17.92 -7.71 -9.75
CA ASN A 97 -18.16 -9.08 -9.28
C ASN A 97 -18.68 -10.07 -10.35
N ALA A 98 -19.06 -9.59 -11.54
CA ALA A 98 -19.50 -10.48 -12.64
C ALA A 98 -18.33 -11.35 -13.17
N SER A 99 -18.54 -12.38 -13.99
CA SER A 99 -17.40 -13.15 -14.53
C SER A 99 -16.51 -12.35 -15.50
N LEU A 100 -15.29 -12.83 -15.73
CA LEU A 100 -14.33 -12.16 -16.62
C LEU A 100 -14.88 -12.02 -18.05
N SER A 101 -14.70 -10.82 -18.60
CA SER A 101 -14.92 -10.57 -20.02
C SER A 101 -13.89 -11.33 -20.87
N PRO A 102 -14.11 -11.50 -22.20
CA PRO A 102 -13.09 -12.08 -23.07
C PRO A 102 -11.74 -11.34 -22.99
N ALA A 103 -11.75 -10.03 -22.80
CA ALA A 103 -10.53 -9.23 -22.56
C ALA A 103 -9.91 -9.53 -21.18
N GLY A 104 -10.73 -9.65 -20.13
CA GLY A 104 -10.26 -10.05 -18.79
C GLY A 104 -9.59 -11.42 -18.78
N LYS A 105 -10.15 -12.40 -19.51
CA LYS A 105 -9.53 -13.74 -19.65
C LYS A 105 -8.19 -13.70 -20.40
N LYS A 106 -8.04 -12.81 -21.39
CA LYS A 106 -6.76 -12.56 -22.07
C LYS A 106 -5.77 -11.91 -21.10
N TYR A 107 -6.21 -10.94 -20.31
CA TYR A 107 -5.39 -10.30 -19.29
C TYR A 107 -4.90 -11.30 -18.24
N ALA A 108 -5.78 -12.18 -17.72
CA ALA A 108 -5.40 -13.23 -16.76
C ALA A 108 -4.30 -14.16 -17.33
N SER A 109 -4.41 -14.54 -18.60
CA SER A 109 -3.35 -15.29 -19.30
C SER A 109 -2.04 -14.50 -19.42
N ALA A 110 -2.11 -13.24 -19.83
CA ALA A 110 -0.92 -12.38 -19.96
C ALA A 110 -0.26 -12.11 -18.59
N LEU A 111 -1.05 -11.97 -17.52
CA LEU A 111 -0.57 -11.81 -16.15
C LEU A 111 0.16 -13.06 -15.67
N ALA A 112 -0.41 -14.25 -15.89
CA ALA A 112 0.25 -15.51 -15.55
C ALA A 112 1.59 -15.67 -16.27
N GLU A 113 1.63 -15.37 -17.57
CA GLU A 113 2.87 -15.39 -18.36
C GLU A 113 3.89 -14.36 -17.85
N TYR A 114 3.45 -13.13 -17.56
CA TYR A 114 4.30 -12.08 -17.01
C TYR A 114 4.92 -12.49 -15.67
N MET A 115 4.11 -13.04 -14.75
CA MET A 115 4.55 -13.46 -13.42
C MET A 115 5.51 -14.66 -13.49
N SER A 116 5.25 -15.63 -14.37
CA SER A 116 6.15 -16.75 -14.61
C SER A 116 7.54 -16.27 -15.09
N LYS A 117 7.57 -15.28 -15.99
CA LYS A 117 8.83 -14.67 -16.47
C LYS A 117 9.61 -13.92 -15.41
N GLN A 118 8.98 -13.48 -14.31
CA GLN A 118 9.71 -12.84 -13.20
C GLN A 118 10.58 -13.84 -12.43
N ASN A 119 10.32 -15.15 -12.54
CA ASN A 119 11.07 -16.23 -11.89
C ASN A 119 11.30 -15.97 -10.38
N LEU A 120 10.22 -15.61 -9.68
CA LEU A 120 10.25 -15.23 -8.27
C LEU A 120 10.25 -16.47 -7.38
N VAL A 121 11.13 -16.49 -6.39
CA VAL A 121 11.13 -17.52 -5.34
C VAL A 121 10.05 -17.17 -4.31
N ASP A 122 9.29 -18.17 -3.87
CA ASP A 122 8.26 -18.08 -2.84
C ASP A 122 7.18 -17.00 -3.11
N LEU A 123 6.74 -16.85 -4.37
CA LEU A 123 5.64 -15.95 -4.71
C LEU A 123 4.35 -16.41 -4.01
N LYS A 124 3.66 -15.47 -3.36
CA LYS A 124 2.29 -15.66 -2.88
C LYS A 124 1.33 -14.82 -3.69
N VAL A 125 0.11 -15.34 -3.91
CA VAL A 125 -0.95 -14.61 -4.61
C VAL A 125 -2.10 -14.38 -3.67
N TRP A 126 -2.51 -13.14 -3.52
CA TRP A 126 -3.65 -12.75 -2.70
C TRP A 126 -4.77 -12.22 -3.57
N THR A 127 -5.98 -12.66 -3.25
CA THR A 127 -7.19 -12.30 -3.98
C THR A 127 -8.26 -11.82 -3.01
N SER A 128 -9.21 -11.03 -3.52
CA SER A 128 -10.48 -10.82 -2.83
C SER A 128 -11.34 -12.10 -2.89
N ARG A 129 -12.51 -12.09 -2.24
CA ARG A 129 -13.49 -13.18 -2.35
C ARG A 129 -14.40 -13.04 -3.57
N LEU A 130 -14.28 -11.96 -4.34
CA LEU A 130 -15.07 -11.72 -5.55
C LEU A 130 -14.55 -12.58 -6.70
N ASN A 131 -15.46 -13.15 -7.48
CA ASN A 131 -15.15 -14.19 -8.47
C ASN A 131 -14.08 -13.74 -9.48
N ARG A 132 -14.09 -12.47 -9.90
CA ARG A 132 -13.12 -11.94 -10.88
C ARG A 132 -11.67 -12.08 -10.43
N THR A 133 -11.37 -11.70 -9.20
CA THR A 133 -9.98 -11.78 -8.70
C THR A 133 -9.51 -13.22 -8.60
N ILE A 134 -10.44 -14.13 -8.30
CA ILE A 134 -10.19 -15.58 -8.23
C ILE A 134 -9.94 -16.11 -9.65
N GLU A 135 -10.85 -15.87 -10.60
CA GLU A 135 -10.72 -16.26 -12.02
C GLU A 135 -9.41 -15.72 -12.64
N THR A 136 -9.00 -14.50 -12.28
CA THR A 136 -7.74 -13.90 -12.75
C THR A 136 -6.50 -14.60 -12.16
N ALA A 137 -6.58 -15.10 -10.93
CA ALA A 137 -5.49 -15.80 -10.26
C ALA A 137 -5.32 -17.26 -10.71
N GLU A 138 -6.37 -17.90 -11.24
CA GLU A 138 -6.43 -19.35 -11.53
C GLU A 138 -5.25 -19.89 -12.37
N LYS A 139 -4.68 -19.06 -13.26
CA LYS A 139 -3.60 -19.46 -14.17
C LYS A 139 -2.20 -19.25 -13.59
N ILE A 140 -2.08 -18.68 -12.39
CA ILE A 140 -0.79 -18.36 -11.77
C ILE A 140 -0.36 -19.55 -10.91
N ASP A 141 0.83 -20.08 -11.19
CA ASP A 141 1.41 -21.22 -10.45
C ASP A 141 2.06 -20.74 -9.13
N ALA A 142 1.23 -20.44 -8.13
CA ALA A 142 1.64 -20.04 -6.80
C ALA A 142 0.52 -20.28 -5.78
N PRO A 143 0.81 -20.38 -4.48
CA PRO A 143 -0.22 -20.47 -3.45
C PRO A 143 -1.15 -19.24 -3.48
N ILE A 144 -2.45 -19.49 -3.66
CA ILE A 144 -3.50 -18.46 -3.67
C ILE A 144 -4.18 -18.42 -2.31
N GLU A 145 -4.22 -17.24 -1.70
CA GLU A 145 -4.94 -16.96 -0.45
C GLU A 145 -6.06 -15.95 -0.71
N GLN A 146 -7.26 -16.21 -0.18
CA GLN A 146 -8.41 -15.31 -0.31
C GLN A 146 -8.57 -14.49 0.96
N TRP A 147 -8.65 -13.17 0.81
CA TRP A 147 -8.79 -12.23 1.91
C TRP A 147 -10.08 -11.43 1.75
N LYS A 148 -11.02 -11.59 2.68
CA LYS A 148 -12.25 -10.76 2.71
C LYS A 148 -11.90 -9.26 2.79
N ALA A 149 -10.82 -8.92 3.50
CA ALA A 149 -10.35 -7.55 3.60
C ALA A 149 -9.92 -6.93 2.26
N LEU A 150 -9.72 -7.74 1.20
CA LEU A 150 -9.42 -7.27 -0.16
C LEU A 150 -10.67 -7.10 -1.04
N ASP A 151 -11.89 -7.36 -0.53
CA ASP A 151 -13.13 -7.07 -1.26
C ASP A 151 -13.23 -5.58 -1.56
N GLU A 152 -13.82 -5.22 -2.72
CA GLU A 152 -13.97 -3.82 -3.13
C GLU A 152 -14.76 -3.00 -2.10
N LEU A 153 -14.58 -1.69 -2.12
CA LEU A 153 -15.36 -0.74 -1.34
C LEU A 153 -16.86 -1.00 -1.54
N ASP A 154 -17.58 -1.18 -0.45
CA ASP A 154 -19.02 -1.38 -0.47
C ASP A 154 -19.75 -0.06 -0.77
N ALA A 155 -20.39 0.01 -1.94
CA ALA A 155 -21.19 1.17 -2.35
C ALA A 155 -22.61 1.18 -1.76
N GLY A 156 -22.97 0.20 -0.93
CA GLY A 156 -24.25 0.10 -0.23
C GLY A 156 -25.43 0.15 -1.20
N VAL A 157 -26.35 1.09 -0.99
CA VAL A 157 -27.53 1.27 -1.86
C VAL A 157 -27.18 1.62 -3.31
N CYS A 158 -25.97 2.13 -3.55
CA CYS A 158 -25.47 2.51 -4.88
C CYS A 158 -24.72 1.36 -5.57
N ASP A 159 -24.65 0.17 -4.96
CA ASP A 159 -23.98 -0.97 -5.59
C ASP A 159 -24.66 -1.36 -6.93
N SER A 160 -23.84 -1.79 -7.88
CA SER A 160 -24.26 -2.09 -9.26
C SER A 160 -24.86 -0.93 -10.07
N MET A 161 -24.83 0.31 -9.57
CA MET A 161 -25.22 1.50 -10.33
C MET A 161 -24.03 2.11 -11.07
N THR A 162 -24.27 2.67 -12.25
CA THR A 162 -23.31 3.54 -12.94
C THR A 162 -23.23 4.91 -12.26
N TYR A 163 -22.13 5.64 -12.46
CA TYR A 163 -22.02 7.01 -11.95
C TYR A 163 -23.11 7.95 -12.46
N GLN A 164 -23.59 7.74 -13.70
CA GLN A 164 -24.71 8.51 -14.27
C GLN A 164 -26.01 8.22 -13.52
N GLU A 165 -26.32 6.96 -13.27
CA GLU A 165 -27.51 6.58 -12.50
C GLU A 165 -27.47 7.09 -11.06
N ILE A 166 -26.30 7.08 -10.41
CA ILE A 166 -26.13 7.66 -9.07
C ILE A 166 -26.40 9.16 -9.11
N GLN A 167 -25.88 9.87 -10.11
CA GLN A 167 -26.09 11.31 -10.26
C GLN A 167 -27.58 11.64 -10.50
N GLU A 168 -28.31 10.82 -11.24
CA GLU A 168 -29.74 11.02 -11.51
C GLU A 168 -30.63 10.64 -10.33
N LYS A 169 -30.37 9.50 -9.67
CA LYS A 169 -31.22 8.96 -8.59
C LYS A 169 -30.88 9.52 -7.22
N HIS A 170 -29.61 9.84 -6.98
CA HIS A 170 -29.08 10.31 -5.69
C HIS A 170 -28.13 11.52 -5.89
N PRO A 171 -28.63 12.65 -6.43
CA PRO A 171 -27.79 13.82 -6.75
C PRO A 171 -27.08 14.41 -5.52
N GLU A 172 -27.74 14.39 -4.36
CA GLU A 172 -27.17 14.88 -3.09
C GLU A 172 -25.97 14.01 -2.66
N GLU A 173 -26.13 12.69 -2.65
CA GLU A 173 -25.06 11.73 -2.34
C GLU A 173 -23.87 11.87 -3.30
N PHE A 174 -24.16 12.06 -4.60
CA PHE A 174 -23.14 12.29 -5.62
C PHE A 174 -22.33 13.56 -5.33
N ALA A 175 -23.00 14.66 -4.95
CA ALA A 175 -22.35 15.92 -4.61
C ALA A 175 -21.53 15.83 -3.32
N LEU A 176 -22.09 15.22 -2.25
CA LEU A 176 -21.39 15.02 -0.97
C LEU A 176 -20.11 14.20 -1.15
N ARG A 177 -20.18 13.13 -1.96
CA ARG A 177 -19.01 12.31 -2.29
C ARG A 177 -17.93 13.08 -3.04
N ASP A 178 -18.30 14.02 -3.90
CA ASP A 178 -17.34 14.81 -4.65
C ASP A 178 -16.66 15.89 -3.80
N GLN A 179 -17.35 16.39 -2.77
CA GLN A 179 -16.82 17.37 -1.81
C GLN A 179 -15.76 16.75 -0.89
N ASP A 180 -16.07 15.61 -0.28
CA ASP A 180 -15.14 14.90 0.62
C ASP A 180 -15.16 13.39 0.36
N LYS A 181 -14.49 13.00 -0.72
CA LYS A 181 -14.47 11.60 -1.17
C LYS A 181 -13.81 10.64 -0.18
N PHE A 182 -12.93 11.12 0.70
CA PHE A 182 -12.23 10.24 1.64
C PHE A 182 -13.14 9.85 2.81
N HIS A 183 -13.81 10.83 3.43
CA HIS A 183 -14.66 10.60 4.60
C HIS A 183 -16.11 10.26 4.23
N TYR A 184 -16.57 10.58 3.01
CA TYR A 184 -17.91 10.22 2.56
C TYR A 184 -18.13 8.70 2.64
N ARG A 185 -19.17 8.32 3.39
CA ARG A 185 -19.62 6.93 3.54
C ARG A 185 -20.90 6.75 2.75
N TYR A 186 -20.92 5.76 1.85
CA TYR A 186 -22.15 5.41 1.15
C TYR A 186 -23.25 4.99 2.14
N PRO A 187 -24.53 5.31 1.88
CA PRO A 187 -25.62 4.81 2.70
C PRO A 187 -25.62 3.27 2.71
N MET A 188 -25.54 2.68 3.91
CA MET A 188 -25.40 1.22 4.12
C MET A 188 -24.12 0.62 3.47
N GLY A 189 -23.10 1.43 3.23
CA GLY A 189 -21.81 1.01 2.66
C GLY A 189 -20.62 1.54 3.44
N GLU A 190 -19.49 1.69 2.74
CA GLU A 190 -18.19 2.08 3.29
C GLU A 190 -17.72 3.45 2.78
N SER A 191 -16.85 4.11 3.55
CA SER A 191 -15.98 5.19 3.09
C SER A 191 -14.57 4.68 2.73
N TYR A 192 -13.72 5.55 2.18
CA TYR A 192 -12.30 5.22 2.05
C TYR A 192 -11.61 5.11 3.41
N GLU A 193 -12.07 5.86 4.42
CA GLU A 193 -11.59 5.75 5.80
C GLU A 193 -11.89 4.35 6.38
N ASP A 194 -13.10 3.83 6.20
CA ASP A 194 -13.47 2.46 6.60
C ASP A 194 -12.59 1.43 5.89
N LEU A 195 -12.35 1.64 4.59
CA LEU A 195 -11.53 0.77 3.78
C LEU A 195 -10.07 0.74 4.26
N VAL A 196 -9.50 1.89 4.66
CA VAL A 196 -8.16 1.97 5.25
C VAL A 196 -8.10 1.18 6.55
N ALA A 197 -9.09 1.34 7.44
CA ALA A 197 -9.16 0.58 8.69
C ALA A 197 -9.28 -0.94 8.43
N ARG A 198 -10.09 -1.34 7.44
CA ARG A 198 -10.26 -2.74 7.03
C ARG A 198 -9.00 -3.36 6.43
N LEU A 199 -8.21 -2.58 5.69
CA LEU A 199 -6.99 -3.05 5.02
C LEU A 199 -5.77 -3.10 5.94
N GLU A 200 -5.87 -2.57 7.15
CA GLU A 200 -4.77 -2.52 8.09
C GLU A 200 -4.09 -3.89 8.35
N PRO A 201 -4.81 -5.02 8.52
CA PRO A 201 -4.18 -6.34 8.64
C PRO A 201 -3.49 -6.82 7.36
N VAL A 202 -4.02 -6.44 6.19
CA VAL A 202 -3.43 -6.78 4.88
C VAL A 202 -2.10 -6.06 4.73
N THR A 203 -2.06 -4.76 5.04
CA THR A 203 -0.86 -3.95 4.99
C THR A 203 0.22 -4.49 5.92
N MET A 204 -0.15 -4.86 7.14
CA MET A 204 0.78 -5.48 8.10
C MET A 204 1.37 -6.80 7.57
N GLU A 205 0.53 -7.64 6.96
CA GLU A 205 1.02 -8.89 6.39
C GLU A 205 1.91 -8.64 5.14
N LEU A 206 1.63 -7.61 4.33
CA LEU A 206 2.52 -7.22 3.22
C LEU A 206 3.90 -6.77 3.70
N GLU A 207 3.99 -6.14 4.88
CA GLU A 207 5.28 -5.79 5.49
C GLU A 207 6.09 -7.01 5.94
N ARG A 208 5.39 -8.10 6.30
CA ARG A 208 5.97 -9.35 6.80
C ARG A 208 6.41 -10.29 5.68
N GLN A 209 5.73 -10.22 4.53
CA GLN A 209 5.99 -11.09 3.39
C GLN A 209 7.08 -10.54 2.46
N ARG A 210 7.68 -11.44 1.66
CA ARG A 210 8.62 -11.06 0.60
C ARG A 210 7.85 -10.77 -0.71
N ASN A 211 7.80 -11.74 -1.62
CA ASN A 211 7.21 -11.54 -2.93
C ASN A 211 5.71 -11.86 -2.88
N VAL A 212 4.87 -10.83 -3.07
CA VAL A 212 3.41 -10.98 -3.05
C VAL A 212 2.82 -10.31 -4.28
N LEU A 213 1.92 -11.01 -4.95
CA LEU A 213 1.01 -10.46 -5.94
C LEU A 213 -0.37 -10.29 -5.31
N VAL A 214 -0.89 -9.07 -5.28
CA VAL A 214 -2.25 -8.75 -4.83
C VAL A 214 -3.11 -8.43 -6.04
N ILE A 215 -4.15 -9.24 -6.24
CA ILE A 215 -5.18 -9.05 -7.26
C ILE A 215 -6.45 -8.58 -6.55
N CYS A 216 -6.73 -7.27 -6.67
CA CYS A 216 -7.79 -6.62 -5.92
C CYS A 216 -8.64 -5.72 -6.82
N HIS A 217 -9.10 -4.59 -6.29
CA HIS A 217 -10.05 -3.70 -6.95
C HIS A 217 -9.56 -2.25 -6.90
N GLN A 218 -10.31 -1.32 -7.51
CA GLN A 218 -9.84 0.06 -7.66
C GLN A 218 -9.74 0.77 -6.30
N GLY A 219 -10.75 0.67 -5.43
CA GLY A 219 -10.73 1.30 -4.11
C GLY A 219 -9.59 0.75 -3.25
N VAL A 220 -9.50 -0.57 -3.17
CA VAL A 220 -8.48 -1.29 -2.39
C VAL A 220 -7.07 -0.97 -2.87
N MET A 221 -6.83 -1.03 -4.19
CA MET A 221 -5.51 -0.77 -4.76
C MET A 221 -5.04 0.66 -4.49
N ARG A 222 -5.96 1.65 -4.49
CA ARG A 222 -5.63 3.04 -4.10
C ARG A 222 -5.15 3.13 -2.67
N CYS A 223 -5.82 2.47 -1.72
CA CYS A 223 -5.41 2.47 -0.31
C CYS A 223 -4.02 1.83 -0.13
N LEU A 224 -3.77 0.69 -0.78
CA LEU A 224 -2.47 0.02 -0.71
C LEU A 224 -1.36 0.88 -1.34
N LEU A 225 -1.60 1.50 -2.50
CA LEU A 225 -0.64 2.42 -3.10
C LEU A 225 -0.38 3.64 -2.24
N ALA A 226 -1.43 4.22 -1.64
CA ALA A 226 -1.28 5.39 -0.78
C ALA A 226 -0.39 5.08 0.43
N TYR A 227 -0.53 3.89 1.01
CA TYR A 227 0.35 3.44 2.09
C TYR A 227 1.81 3.36 1.65
N PHE A 228 2.12 2.65 0.55
CA PHE A 228 3.51 2.46 0.12
C PHE A 228 4.16 3.72 -0.48
N LEU A 229 3.36 4.64 -1.00
CA LEU A 229 3.83 5.88 -1.64
C LEU A 229 3.70 7.11 -0.73
N ASP A 230 3.36 6.91 0.56
CA ASP A 230 3.19 7.97 1.56
C ASP A 230 2.27 9.09 1.07
N LYS A 231 1.08 8.71 0.59
CA LYS A 231 0.07 9.65 0.07
C LYS A 231 -0.93 10.03 1.13
N LYS A 232 -1.29 11.32 1.14
CA LYS A 232 -2.27 11.89 2.05
C LYS A 232 -3.69 11.40 1.73
N SER A 233 -4.59 11.51 2.71
CA SER A 233 -5.99 11.14 2.61
C SER A 233 -6.72 11.87 1.48
N GLU A 234 -6.36 13.11 1.17
CA GLU A 234 -7.00 13.88 0.09
C GLU A 234 -6.59 13.41 -1.31
N GLU A 235 -5.40 12.81 -1.45
CA GLU A 235 -4.86 12.30 -2.72
C GLU A 235 -5.31 10.85 -2.98
N LEU A 236 -5.43 10.04 -1.91
CA LEU A 236 -5.69 8.61 -1.96
C LEU A 236 -6.89 8.23 -2.87
N PRO A 237 -8.09 8.82 -2.72
CA PRO A 237 -9.26 8.45 -3.54
C PRO A 237 -9.12 8.74 -5.04
N TYR A 238 -8.08 9.48 -5.44
CA TYR A 238 -7.84 9.92 -6.81
C TYR A 238 -6.56 9.33 -7.42
N LEU A 239 -5.87 8.43 -6.72
CA LEU A 239 -4.74 7.72 -7.30
C LEU A 239 -5.15 6.93 -8.54
N LYS A 240 -4.30 6.97 -9.58
CA LYS A 240 -4.53 6.28 -10.85
C LYS A 240 -4.10 4.83 -10.74
N CYS A 241 -5.06 3.94 -10.91
CA CYS A 241 -4.87 2.50 -10.97
C CYS A 241 -5.49 2.04 -12.29
N PRO A 242 -4.81 2.02 -13.43
CA PRO A 242 -5.41 1.58 -14.69
C PRO A 242 -5.73 0.08 -14.67
N LEU A 243 -6.73 -0.35 -15.44
CA LEU A 243 -6.99 -1.77 -15.67
C LEU A 243 -5.85 -2.39 -16.51
N HIS A 244 -5.73 -3.71 -16.43
CA HIS A 244 -4.77 -4.52 -17.19
C HIS A 244 -3.30 -4.08 -17.06
N THR A 245 -2.97 -3.49 -15.91
CA THR A 245 -1.65 -2.93 -15.63
C THR A 245 -1.15 -3.45 -14.29
N VAL A 246 0.07 -3.96 -14.26
CA VAL A 246 0.73 -4.41 -13.04
C VAL A 246 1.56 -3.24 -12.50
N ILE A 247 1.33 -2.88 -11.24
CA ILE A 247 2.16 -1.92 -10.53
C ILE A 247 3.12 -2.69 -9.63
N LYS A 248 4.41 -2.54 -9.91
CA LYS A 248 5.50 -3.15 -9.17
C LYS A 248 6.04 -2.16 -8.17
N LEU A 249 6.04 -2.56 -6.90
CA LEU A 249 6.49 -1.79 -5.76
C LEU A 249 7.75 -2.46 -5.19
N LYS A 250 8.83 -1.68 -5.09
CA LYS A 250 10.08 -2.11 -4.45
C LYS A 250 10.39 -1.16 -3.30
N PRO A 251 10.09 -1.56 -2.05
CA PRO A 251 10.47 -0.79 -0.87
C PRO A 251 11.98 -0.55 -0.82
N VAL A 252 12.37 0.70 -0.59
CA VAL A 252 13.75 1.16 -0.39
C VAL A 252 13.82 1.99 0.89
N ALA A 253 15.02 2.31 1.37
CA ALA A 253 15.19 2.89 2.71
C ALA A 253 14.41 4.19 2.97
N TYR A 254 14.14 5.00 1.94
CA TYR A 254 13.41 6.26 2.06
C TYR A 254 12.16 6.33 1.17
N GLY A 255 11.51 5.19 0.93
CA GLY A 255 10.24 5.16 0.20
C GLY A 255 10.03 3.88 -0.61
N CYS A 256 9.35 4.00 -1.73
CA CYS A 256 9.05 2.86 -2.59
C CYS A 256 9.27 3.24 -4.05
N LEU A 257 10.05 2.43 -4.78
CA LEU A 257 10.16 2.57 -6.22
C LEU A 257 8.92 1.95 -6.88
N ILE A 258 8.30 2.72 -7.78
CA ILE A 258 7.13 2.31 -8.54
C ILE A 258 7.51 2.09 -10.01
N GLU A 259 7.12 0.94 -10.55
CA GLU A 259 7.22 0.62 -11.97
C GLU A 259 5.84 0.16 -12.45
N THR A 260 5.34 0.78 -13.52
CA THR A 260 4.01 0.49 -14.07
C THR A 260 4.17 -0.29 -15.37
N VAL A 261 3.58 -1.48 -15.43
CA VAL A 261 3.74 -2.42 -16.54
C VAL A 261 2.37 -2.74 -17.15
N PRO A 262 1.96 -2.07 -18.23
CA PRO A 262 0.75 -2.44 -18.97
C PRO A 262 0.96 -3.76 -19.73
N LEU A 263 -0.02 -4.67 -19.71
CA LEU A 263 0.10 -5.99 -20.35
C LEU A 263 -0.55 -6.08 -21.74
N ASP A 264 -0.56 -4.98 -22.51
CA ASP A 264 -1.04 -4.91 -23.91
C ASP A 264 -2.43 -5.53 -24.19
N VAL A 265 -3.32 -5.51 -23.19
CA VAL A 265 -4.74 -5.89 -23.36
C VAL A 265 -5.60 -4.64 -23.18
N PRO A 266 -6.43 -4.26 -24.17
CA PRO A 266 -7.27 -3.08 -24.07
C PRO A 266 -8.29 -3.21 -22.93
N ALA A 267 -8.49 -2.11 -22.20
CA ALA A 267 -9.46 -1.99 -21.14
C ALA A 267 -10.16 -0.62 -21.21
N VAL A 268 -11.35 -0.55 -20.61
CA VAL A 268 -12.04 0.72 -20.39
C VAL A 268 -11.33 1.53 -19.30
N ASP A 269 -11.37 2.85 -19.41
CA ASP A 269 -10.94 3.72 -18.31
C ASP A 269 -12.09 3.91 -17.32
N THR A 270 -11.78 3.71 -16.03
CA THR A 270 -12.73 3.85 -14.91
C THR A 270 -12.26 4.91 -13.92
N HIS A 271 -11.19 5.65 -14.25
CA HIS A 271 -10.71 6.77 -13.46
C HIS A 271 -11.59 8.01 -13.68
N ARG A 272 -12.13 8.54 -12.59
CA ARG A 272 -12.80 9.85 -12.57
C ARG A 272 -11.91 10.84 -11.79
N PRO A 273 -11.47 11.94 -12.42
CA PRO A 273 -10.66 12.96 -11.74
C PRO A 273 -11.47 13.67 -10.66
N LYS A 274 -10.78 14.36 -9.75
CA LYS A 274 -11.44 15.25 -8.80
C LYS A 274 -12.12 16.38 -9.58
N PRO A 275 -13.42 16.64 -9.39
CA PRO A 275 -14.07 17.77 -10.04
C PRO A 275 -13.42 19.07 -9.56
N GLU A 276 -13.22 20.01 -10.48
CA GLU A 276 -12.82 21.37 -10.14
C GLU A 276 -14.01 22.05 -9.47
N VAL A 277 -13.89 22.39 -8.19
CA VAL A 277 -14.90 23.20 -7.50
C VAL A 277 -14.76 24.62 -8.05
N SER A 278 -15.59 24.99 -9.03
CA SER A 278 -15.71 26.39 -9.42
C SER A 278 -16.37 27.15 -8.26
N ALA A 279 -15.76 28.28 -7.87
CA ALA A 279 -16.28 29.14 -6.79
C ALA A 279 -17.73 29.62 -7.03
N ASP A 280 -18.24 29.49 -8.25
CA ASP A 280 -19.59 29.91 -8.64
C ASP A 280 -20.69 28.90 -8.26
N HIS A 281 -20.36 27.64 -7.91
CA HIS A 281 -21.38 26.64 -7.56
C HIS A 281 -21.75 26.63 -6.07
N CYS A 282 -21.02 27.36 -5.21
CA CYS A 282 -21.41 27.58 -3.82
C CYS A 282 -22.70 28.41 -3.67
N LEU A 283 -23.16 29.10 -4.73
CA LEU A 283 -24.39 29.90 -4.68
C LEU A 283 -25.67 29.10 -4.96
N ASN A 284 -25.58 27.89 -5.52
CA ASN A 284 -26.76 27.12 -5.93
C ASN A 284 -27.18 26.00 -4.95
N TYR A 285 -26.41 25.76 -3.88
CA TYR A 285 -26.78 24.83 -2.80
C TYR A 285 -27.01 25.54 -1.44
N ASN A 286 -27.26 26.84 -1.44
CA ASN A 286 -27.92 27.50 -0.31
C ASN A 286 -29.43 27.26 -0.39
N PHE A 287 -29.87 26.05 -0.05
CA PHE A 287 -31.28 25.87 0.34
C PHE A 287 -31.44 26.24 1.81
N CYS A 288 -32.30 27.24 2.01
CA CYS A 288 -32.83 27.73 3.28
C CYS A 288 -33.27 26.60 4.23
N LEU A 289 -32.60 26.45 5.37
CA LEU A 289 -33.06 26.73 6.75
C LEU A 289 -32.13 26.07 7.77
#